data_AF-A2GHJ9-F1
#
_entry.id   AF-A2GHJ9-F1
#
_cell.length_a   1.000
_cell.length_b   1.000
_cell.length_c   1.000
_cell.angle_alpha   90.00
_cell.angle_beta   90.00
_cell.angle_gamma   90.00
#
_symmetry.space_group_name_H-M   'P 1'
#
loop_
_entity.id
_entity.type
_entity.pdbx_description
1 polymer ?
#
loop_
_entity_poly.entity_id
_entity_poly.type
_entity_poly.pdbx_seq_one_letter_code
_entity_poly.pdbx_strand_id
1 'polypeptide(L)' 'MIEFLISHGANINETNNNGETLLDCAISINNAELIEFLHSHNSKS' A
#
# COMPACT_ATOMS: atom_id res chain seq x y z
N MET A 1 6.73 9.08 -2.58
CA MET A 1 6.66 8.03 -3.62
C MET A 1 5.25 7.46 -3.72
N ILE A 2 4.67 6.95 -2.62
CA ILE A 2 3.30 6.38 -2.63
C ILE A 2 2.25 7.41 -3.04
N GLU A 3 2.27 8.62 -2.46
CA GLU A 3 1.36 9.70 -2.84
C GLU A 3 1.46 10.07 -4.33
N PHE A 4 2.67 10.00 -4.90
CA PHE A 4 2.89 10.22 -6.32
C PHE A 4 2.27 9.09 -7.16
N LEU A 5 2.37 7.84 -6.73
CA LEU A 5 1.74 6.72 -7.43
C LEU A 5 0.21 6.81 -7.35
N ILE A 6 -0.35 7.15 -6.19
CA ILE A 6 -1.80 7.33 -6.01
C ILE A 6 -2.31 8.49 -6.86
N SER A 7 -1.58 9.60 -6.93
CA SER A 7 -1.97 10.74 -7.78
C SER A 7 -1.96 10.41 -9.26
N HIS A 8 -1.20 9.38 -9.67
CA HIS A 8 -1.18 8.85 -11.03
C HIS A 8 -2.14 7.66 -11.22
N GLY A 9 -3.04 7.40 -10.27
CA GLY A 9 -4.10 6.39 -10.38
C GLY A 9 -3.70 4.98 -9.94
N ALA A 10 -2.59 4.82 -9.22
CA ALA A 10 -2.24 3.52 -8.63
C ALA A 10 -3.29 3.08 -7.60
N ASN A 11 -3.78 1.85 -7.73
CA ASN A 11 -4.75 1.28 -6.82
C ASN A 11 -4.05 0.60 -5.63
N ILE A 12 -4.21 1.15 -4.43
CA ILE A 12 -3.62 0.61 -3.20
C ILE A 12 -4.24 -0.72 -2.76
N ASN A 13 -5.40 -1.08 -3.31
CA ASN A 13 -6.12 -2.31 -3.01
C ASN A 13 -5.78 -3.46 -3.98
N GLU A 14 -4.92 -3.23 -4.98
CA GLU A 14 -4.50 -4.29 -5.87
C GLU A 14 -3.54 -5.26 -5.17
N THR A 15 -3.65 -6.53 -5.57
CA THR A 15 -2.75 -7.59 -5.17
C THR A 15 -1.78 -7.91 -6.29
N ASN A 16 -0.55 -8.28 -5.94
CA ASN A 16 0.41 -8.77 -6.93
C ASN A 16 0.01 -10.18 -7.44
N ASN A 17 0.84 -10.76 -8.31
CA ASN A 17 0.60 -12.10 -8.88
C ASN A 17 0.56 -13.24 -7.83
N ASN A 18 1.06 -12.99 -6.62
CA ASN A 18 1.01 -13.95 -5.51
C ASN A 18 -0.26 -13.77 -4.64
N GLY A 19 -1.11 -12.79 -4.96
CA GLY A 19 -2.26 -12.42 -4.12
C GLY A 19 -1.89 -11.57 -2.90
N GLU A 20 -0.65 -11.06 -2.82
CA GLU A 20 -0.20 -10.21 -1.71
C GLU A 20 -0.65 -8.78 -1.95
N THR A 21 -1.26 -8.17 -0.93
CA THR A 21 -1.62 -6.75 -0.95
C THR A 21 -0.38 -5.87 -0.83
N LEU A 22 -0.54 -4.58 -1.11
CA LEU A 22 0.53 -3.59 -0.86
C LEU A 22 0.96 -3.58 0.63
N LEU A 23 0.04 -3.90 1.54
CA LEU A 23 0.32 -4.00 2.97
C LEU A 23 1.15 -5.25 3.31
N ASP A 24 0.82 -6.39 2.72
CA ASP A 24 1.60 -7.63 2.91
C ASP A 24 3.05 -7.43 2.41
N CYS A 25 3.19 -6.77 1.27
CA CYS A 25 4.49 -6.37 0.74
C CYS A 25 5.24 -5.42 1.69
N ALA A 26 4.54 -4.45 2.30
CA ALA A 26 5.14 -3.51 3.25
C ALA A 26 5.62 -4.20 4.54
N ILE A 27 4.86 -5.18 5.02
CA ILE A 27 5.20 -6.00 6.19
C ILE A 27 6.40 -6.89 5.89
N SER A 28 6.44 -7.54 4.71
CA SER A 28 7.53 -8.46 4.35
C SER A 28 8.90 -7.78 4.24
N ILE A 29 8.93 -6.50 3.87
CA ILE A 29 10.15 -5.68 3.82
C ILE A 29 10.39 -4.86 5.09
N ASN A 30 9.53 -4.99 6.11
CA ASN A 30 9.56 -4.25 7.37
C ASN A 30 9.63 -2.72 7.19
N ASN A 31 8.86 -2.20 6.23
CA ASN A 31 8.81 -0.76 5.94
C ASN A 31 7.69 -0.09 6.74
N ALA A 32 8.03 0.35 7.95
CA ALA A 32 7.08 0.98 8.88
C ALA A 32 6.41 2.25 8.31
N GLU A 33 7.13 3.07 7.54
CA GLU A 33 6.56 4.28 6.91
C GLU A 33 5.45 3.90 5.93
N LEU A 34 5.67 2.87 5.11
CA LEU A 34 4.67 2.37 4.18
C LEU A 34 3.46 1.74 4.90
N ILE A 35 3.71 1.02 6.00
CA ILE A 35 2.65 0.42 6.83
C ILE A 35 1.76 1.51 7.43
N GLU A 36 2.34 2.56 8.03
CA GLU A 36 1.56 3.67 8.60
C GLU A 36 0.80 4.43 7.51
N PHE A 37 1.43 4.68 6.37
CA PHE A 37 0.80 5.31 5.23
C PHE A 37 -0.45 4.52 4.79
N LEU A 38 -0.33 3.20 4.61
CA LEU A 38 -1.43 2.34 4.19
C LEU A 38 -2.54 2.26 5.25
N HIS A 39 -2.19 2.17 6.54
CA HIS A 39 -3.16 2.20 7.63
C HIS A 39 -4.00 3.48 7.66
N SER A 40 -3.36 4.64 7.43
CA SER A 40 -4.05 5.94 7.43
C SER A 40 -4.99 6.11 6.23
N HIS A 41 -4.69 5.47 5.10
CA HIS A 41 -5.46 5.58 3.86
C HIS A 41 -6.56 4.51 3.72
N ASN A 42 -6.40 3.32 4.32
CA ASN A 42 -7.43 2.26 4.29
C ASN A 42 -8.63 2.53 5.20
N SER A 43 -8.59 3.57 6.06
CA SER A 43 -9.68 3.92 6.98
C SER A 43 -10.73 4.89 6.39
N LYS A 44 -10.80 5.02 5.06
CA LYS A 44 -11.80 5.86 4.38
C LYS A 44 -12.46 5.10 3.22
N SER A 45 -13.32 4.13 3.54
CA SER A 45 -14.49 3.78 2.75
C SER A 45 -15.54 3.10 3.62
#